data_AF-A0A8T2U9S5-F1
#
_entry.id   AF-A0A8T2U9S5-F1
#
_cell.length_a   1.000
_cell.length_b   1.000
_cell.length_c   1.000
_cell.angle_alpha   90.00
_cell.angle_beta   90.00
_cell.angle_gamma   90.00
#
_symmetry.space_group_name_H-M   'P 1'
#
loop_
_entity.id
_entity.type
_entity.pdbx_description
1 polymer ?
#
loop_
_entity_poly.entity_id
_entity_poly.type
_entity_poly.pdbx_seq_one_letter_code
_entity_poly.pdbx_strand_id
1 'polypeptide(L)'
;MPSHDADSQGKFQIVKEELCYSRYLNVYNRVIKLPRRRDGKAEAESDVHMTVDYDIVGSRTVSFHYCTVFPFNTTMKTVTLIKEYAQGANDFLFGVPTGGLSEKHTSLEDCIRKELSEEAHLHEGTLIKLIPDQHPGILEVKWCRNRFSPFLVLDPKVVMVKKTYFHE
;
A
#
# COMPACT_ATOMS: atom_id res chain seq x y z
N MET A 1 23.69 28.51 -5.97
CA MET A 1 22.71 27.45 -5.71
C MET A 1 21.70 27.99 -4.72
N PRO A 2 20.41 28.13 -5.07
CA PRO A 2 19.41 28.62 -4.13
C PRO A 2 19.16 27.55 -3.05
N SER A 3 19.11 28.00 -1.80
CA SER A 3 18.90 27.19 -0.60
C SER A 3 17.55 26.48 -0.65
N HIS A 4 17.55 25.19 -0.29
CA HIS A 4 16.34 24.38 -0.10
C HIS A 4 15.62 24.72 1.22
N ASP A 5 15.33 26.00 1.47
CA ASP A 5 14.28 26.37 2.42
C ASP A 5 12.92 26.26 1.73
N ALA A 6 12.59 25.05 1.31
CA ALA A 6 11.29 24.72 0.77
C ALA A 6 10.32 24.44 1.94
N ASP A 7 9.56 25.47 2.29
CA ASP A 7 8.18 25.35 2.74
C ASP A 7 7.84 24.40 3.89
N SER A 8 7.74 24.96 5.09
CA SER A 8 6.79 24.50 6.11
C SER A 8 5.33 24.88 5.76
N GLN A 9 4.96 24.89 4.47
CA GLN A 9 3.60 25.21 4.01
C GLN A 9 2.61 24.13 4.45
N GLY A 10 1.49 24.57 5.06
CA GLY A 10 0.21 23.86 5.00
C GLY A 10 0.13 22.47 5.63
N LYS A 11 1.11 22.04 6.43
CA LYS A 11 1.05 20.71 7.06
C LYS A 11 -0.07 20.66 8.09
N PHE A 12 -1.05 19.79 7.85
CA PHE A 12 -2.02 19.39 8.86
C PHE A 12 -1.28 18.74 10.03
N GLN A 13 -1.61 19.14 11.25
CA GLN A 13 -1.00 18.58 12.45
C GLN A 13 -1.95 17.55 13.05
N ILE A 14 -1.48 16.31 13.24
CA ILE A 14 -2.22 15.31 14.02
C ILE A 14 -2.10 15.68 15.50
N VAL A 15 -3.24 15.90 16.17
CA VAL A 15 -3.30 16.24 17.59
C VAL A 15 -3.80 15.08 18.45
N LYS A 16 -4.53 14.13 17.85
CA LYS A 16 -4.95 12.87 18.48
C LYS A 16 -4.96 11.75 17.44
N GLU A 17 -4.55 10.56 17.85
CA GLU A 17 -4.73 9.32 17.09
C GLU A 17 -5.01 8.17 18.07
N GLU A 18 -6.19 7.57 17.97
CA GLU A 18 -6.65 6.50 18.87
C GLU A 18 -7.18 5.32 18.07
N LEU A 19 -6.78 4.10 18.40
CA LEU A 19 -7.33 2.88 17.81
C LEU A 19 -8.72 2.60 18.38
N CYS A 20 -9.77 2.77 17.57
CA CYS A 20 -11.16 2.60 17.98
C CYS A 20 -11.71 1.20 17.68
N TYR A 21 -11.14 0.51 16.69
CA TYR A 21 -11.58 -0.84 16.30
C TYR A 21 -10.42 -1.66 15.71
N SER A 22 -10.36 -2.95 16.02
CA SER A 22 -9.34 -3.86 15.51
C SER A 22 -9.87 -5.28 15.30
N ARG A 23 -9.83 -5.76 14.04
CA ARG A 23 -10.03 -7.17 13.67
C ARG A 23 -9.12 -7.53 12.48
N TYR A 24 -9.71 -7.71 11.29
CA TYR A 24 -9.00 -7.88 10.02
C TYR A 24 -8.29 -6.59 9.60
N LEU A 25 -8.90 -5.44 9.91
CA LEU A 25 -8.34 -4.11 9.75
C LEU A 25 -8.43 -3.34 11.07
N ASN A 26 -7.70 -2.23 11.16
CA ASN A 26 -7.75 -1.27 12.24
C ASN A 26 -8.47 0.00 11.77
N VAL A 27 -9.27 0.60 12.64
CA VAL A 27 -9.87 1.93 12.44
C VAL A 27 -9.39 2.83 13.57
N TYR A 28 -8.85 3.99 13.20
CA TYR A 28 -8.34 4.99 14.11
C TYR A 28 -9.21 6.24 14.07
N ASN A 29 -9.56 6.81 15.22
CA ASN A 29 -9.99 8.19 15.28
C ASN A 29 -8.74 9.09 15.24
N ARG A 30 -8.59 9.85 14.15
CA ARG A 30 -7.54 10.86 14.00
C ARG A 30 -8.15 12.26 14.04
N VAL A 31 -7.68 13.08 14.96
CA VAL A 31 -8.00 14.50 15.02
C VAL A 31 -6.84 15.30 14.47
N ILE A 32 -7.11 16.18 13.51
CA ILE A 32 -6.13 17.09 12.93
C ILE A 32 -6.48 18.55 13.21
N LYS A 33 -5.46 19.39 13.35
CA LYS A 33 -5.59 20.84 13.35
C LYS A 33 -5.36 21.38 11.93
N LEU A 34 -6.31 22.19 11.43
CA LEU A 34 -6.17 22.84 10.12
C LEU A 34 -5.02 23.87 10.13
N PRO A 35 -4.25 24.00 9.03
CA PRO A 35 -3.25 25.05 8.91
C PRO A 35 -3.92 26.43 8.84
N ARG A 36 -3.23 27.47 9.33
CA ARG A 36 -3.70 28.86 9.16
C ARG A 36 -3.78 29.20 7.66
N ARG A 37 -4.90 29.80 7.24
CA ARG A 37 -5.04 30.30 5.86
C ARG A 37 -4.06 31.45 5.61
N ARG A 38 -3.45 31.48 4.43
CA ARG A 38 -2.39 32.41 4.04
C ARG A 38 -2.91 33.69 3.37
N ASP A 39 -4.20 33.80 3.11
CA ASP A 39 -4.80 34.88 2.32
C ASP A 39 -5.02 36.19 3.10
N GLY A 40 -4.47 36.32 4.31
CA GLY A 40 -4.45 37.58 5.07
C GLY A 40 -5.83 38.11 5.47
N LYS A 41 -6.91 37.42 5.07
CA LYS A 41 -8.25 37.64 5.60
C LYS A 41 -8.26 37.08 7.00
N ALA A 42 -8.04 37.96 7.96
CA ALA A 42 -8.34 37.70 9.36
C ALA A 42 -9.79 37.20 9.43
N GLU A 43 -9.99 35.91 9.66
CA GLU A 43 -11.24 35.47 10.25
C GLU A 43 -11.31 36.17 11.60
N ALA A 44 -12.32 37.02 11.72
CA ALA A 44 -12.62 37.80 12.90
C ALA A 44 -12.63 36.89 14.15
N GLU A 45 -11.81 37.26 15.13
CA GLU A 45 -12.07 37.18 16.57
C GLU A 45 -12.64 35.87 17.15
N SER A 46 -12.24 34.72 16.62
CA SER A 46 -12.06 33.56 17.49
C SER A 46 -10.95 32.67 16.94
N ASP A 47 -9.84 32.59 17.66
CA ASP A 47 -8.72 31.67 17.41
C ASP A 47 -9.14 30.21 17.69
N VAL A 48 -10.37 29.84 17.33
CA VAL A 48 -10.91 28.48 17.42
C VAL A 48 -10.07 27.66 16.46
N HIS A 49 -9.13 26.93 17.04
CA HIS A 49 -8.38 25.90 16.37
C HIS A 49 -9.38 24.91 15.81
N MET A 50 -9.78 25.08 14.54
CA MET A 50 -10.69 24.17 13.85
C MET A 50 -9.99 22.82 13.76
N THR A 51 -10.29 21.96 14.73
CA THR A 51 -9.93 20.55 14.70
C THR A 51 -10.98 19.80 13.91
N VAL A 52 -10.55 18.79 13.15
CA VAL A 52 -11.44 17.92 12.39
C VAL A 52 -11.08 16.47 12.69
N ASP A 53 -12.11 15.67 12.92
CA ASP A 53 -12.01 14.26 13.25
C ASP A 53 -12.21 13.42 11.98
N TYR A 54 -11.41 12.37 11.82
CA TYR A 54 -11.48 11.44 10.71
C TYR A 54 -11.40 10.00 11.20
N ASP A 55 -12.23 9.14 10.63
CA ASP A 55 -12.00 7.70 10.63
C ASP A 55 -10.90 7.38 9.63
N ILE A 56 -9.81 6.82 10.14
CA ILE A 56 -8.65 6.43 9.36
C ILE A 56 -8.54 4.91 9.38
N VAL A 57 -8.53 4.29 8.20
CA VAL A 57 -8.31 2.84 8.07
C VAL A 57 -6.82 2.54 7.99
N GLY A 58 -6.40 1.43 8.60
CA GLY A 58 -5.06 0.90 8.43
C GLY A 58 -5.05 -0.62 8.57
N SER A 59 -4.22 -1.29 7.79
CA SER A 59 -3.96 -2.72 7.93
C SER A 59 -3.08 -3.00 9.15
N ARG A 60 -2.91 -4.30 9.42
CA ARG A 60 -2.02 -4.78 10.48
C ARG A 60 -0.63 -5.16 9.95
N THR A 61 -0.29 -4.74 8.73
CA THR A 61 1.04 -4.99 8.16
C THR A 61 2.08 -4.12 8.84
N VAL A 62 3.35 -4.50 8.71
CA VAL A 62 4.46 -3.63 9.12
C VAL A 62 4.34 -2.33 8.35
N SER A 63 4.29 -1.22 9.07
CA SER A 63 4.18 0.14 8.51
C SER A 63 2.99 0.41 7.58
N PHE A 64 1.90 -0.39 7.65
CA PHE A 64 0.74 -0.24 6.75
C PHE A 64 1.10 -0.43 5.26
N HIS A 65 2.18 -1.16 4.97
CA HIS A 65 2.71 -1.28 3.62
C HIS A 65 2.34 -2.60 2.96
N TYR A 66 1.99 -2.50 1.68
CA TYR A 66 1.72 -3.59 0.77
C TYR A 66 2.60 -3.46 -0.47
N CYS A 67 2.89 -4.59 -1.08
CA CYS A 67 3.50 -4.66 -2.40
C CYS A 67 2.53 -5.30 -3.37
N THR A 68 2.58 -4.88 -4.63
CA THR A 68 1.76 -5.44 -5.71
C THR A 68 2.65 -5.62 -6.93
N VAL A 69 2.47 -6.69 -7.70
CA VAL A 69 3.33 -7.00 -8.85
C VAL A 69 2.53 -7.22 -10.10
N PHE A 70 2.96 -6.60 -11.20
CA PHE A 70 2.47 -6.88 -12.52
C PHE A 70 3.40 -7.90 -13.21
N PRO A 71 3.05 -9.19 -13.31
CA PRO A 71 3.89 -10.21 -13.95
C PRO A 71 3.65 -10.22 -15.46
N PHE A 72 4.60 -9.71 -16.24
CA PHE A 72 4.45 -9.57 -17.69
C PHE A 72 5.42 -10.49 -18.45
N ASN A 73 4.87 -11.30 -19.35
CA ASN A 73 5.66 -12.09 -20.29
C ASN A 73 5.87 -11.30 -21.58
N THR A 74 7.11 -10.89 -21.83
CA THR A 74 7.48 -10.06 -22.98
C THR A 74 7.43 -10.81 -24.29
N THR A 75 7.51 -12.15 -24.31
CA THR A 75 7.43 -12.94 -25.55
C THR A 75 5.97 -13.15 -25.97
N MET A 76 5.14 -13.63 -25.05
CA MET A 76 3.72 -13.92 -25.28
C MET A 76 2.83 -12.66 -25.24
N LYS A 77 3.34 -11.55 -24.69
CA LYS A 77 2.59 -10.31 -24.44
C LYS A 77 1.38 -10.53 -23.53
N THR A 78 1.55 -11.38 -22.53
CA THR A 78 0.50 -11.75 -21.58
C THR A 78 0.84 -11.32 -20.16
N VAL A 79 -0.18 -11.15 -19.34
CA VAL A 79 -0.08 -10.94 -17.90
C VAL A 79 -0.73 -12.11 -17.16
N THR A 80 -0.14 -12.52 -16.04
CA THR A 80 -0.78 -13.47 -15.12
C THR A 80 -1.59 -12.70 -14.09
N LEU A 81 -2.87 -13.04 -13.98
CA LEU A 81 -3.78 -12.52 -12.95
C LEU A 81 -4.17 -13.66 -12.01
N ILE A 82 -4.46 -13.30 -10.77
CA ILE A 82 -5.06 -14.20 -9.78
C ILE A 82 -6.57 -13.98 -9.75
N LYS A 83 -7.34 -15.06 -9.50
CA LYS A 83 -8.78 -14.97 -9.27
C LYS A 83 -9.06 -15.39 -7.84
N GLU A 84 -9.59 -14.49 -7.04
CA GLU A 84 -9.79 -14.70 -5.61
C GLU A 84 -11.14 -14.14 -5.16
N TYR A 85 -11.63 -14.65 -4.02
CA TYR A 85 -12.84 -14.14 -3.40
C TYR A 85 -12.54 -12.82 -2.67
N ALA A 86 -13.02 -11.71 -3.22
CA ALA A 86 -12.86 -10.38 -2.67
C ALA A 86 -14.03 -10.06 -1.73
N GLN A 87 -13.80 -10.19 -0.42
CA GLN A 87 -14.84 -10.08 0.61
C GLN A 87 -15.53 -8.71 0.61
N GLY A 88 -14.83 -7.64 0.25
CA GLY A 88 -15.39 -6.29 0.17
C GLY A 88 -16.41 -6.11 -0.95
N ALA A 89 -16.23 -6.81 -2.08
CA ALA A 89 -17.17 -6.84 -3.19
C ALA A 89 -18.19 -7.99 -3.06
N ASN A 90 -17.92 -8.96 -2.18
CA ASN A 90 -18.66 -10.22 -2.07
C ASN A 90 -18.75 -10.96 -3.41
N ASP A 91 -17.63 -11.02 -4.14
CA ASP A 91 -17.54 -11.68 -5.45
C ASP A 91 -16.12 -12.18 -5.73
N PHE A 92 -15.96 -13.05 -6.73
CA PHE A 92 -14.65 -13.43 -7.25
C PHE A 92 -14.14 -12.41 -8.25
N LEU A 93 -13.05 -11.73 -7.91
CA LEU A 93 -12.44 -10.72 -8.75
C LEU A 93 -11.07 -11.17 -9.27
N PHE A 94 -10.64 -10.55 -10.37
CA PHE A 94 -9.28 -10.68 -10.85
C PHE A 94 -8.40 -9.60 -10.24
N GLY A 95 -7.28 -10.03 -9.69
CA GLY A 95 -6.25 -9.16 -9.14
C GLY A 95 -4.88 -9.50 -9.71
N VAL A 96 -3.90 -8.69 -9.34
CA VAL A 96 -2.49 -9.03 -9.50
C VAL A 96 -1.93 -9.51 -8.17
N PRO A 97 -0.87 -10.34 -8.14
CA PRO A 97 -0.32 -10.82 -6.88
C PRO A 97 0.07 -9.65 -5.97
N THR A 98 -0.33 -9.73 -4.71
CA THR A 98 -0.32 -8.60 -3.78
C THR A 98 -0.20 -9.10 -2.35
N GLY A 99 0.73 -8.53 -1.58
CA GLY A 99 0.90 -8.94 -0.20
C GLY A 99 1.40 -7.87 0.75
N GLY A 100 1.10 -8.12 2.03
CA GLY A 100 1.41 -7.23 3.12
C GLY A 100 2.82 -7.42 3.67
N LEU A 101 3.56 -6.33 3.84
CA LEU A 101 4.86 -6.40 4.48
C LEU A 101 4.70 -6.91 5.92
N SER A 102 5.46 -7.94 6.30
CA SER A 102 5.41 -8.55 7.61
C SER A 102 6.83 -8.73 8.16
N GLU A 103 6.94 -9.12 9.43
CA GLU A 103 8.23 -9.41 10.08
C GLU A 103 9.00 -10.58 9.41
N LYS A 104 8.32 -11.38 8.59
CA LYS A 104 8.93 -12.48 7.82
C LYS A 104 9.66 -12.00 6.56
N HIS A 105 9.55 -10.71 6.24
CA HIS A 105 10.10 -10.10 5.04
C HIS A 105 11.28 -9.21 5.39
N THR A 106 12.38 -9.35 4.65
CA THR A 106 13.58 -8.52 4.85
C THR A 106 13.49 -7.18 4.11
N SER A 107 12.64 -7.10 3.09
CA SER A 107 12.38 -5.90 2.29
C SER A 107 11.05 -6.03 1.54
N LEU A 108 10.62 -4.94 0.88
CA LEU A 108 9.49 -4.98 -0.05
C LEU A 108 9.76 -5.88 -1.26
N GLU A 109 11.03 -6.01 -1.68
CA GLU A 109 11.42 -6.90 -2.79
C GLU A 109 11.35 -8.37 -2.38
N ASP A 110 11.78 -8.71 -1.17
CA ASP A 110 11.63 -10.05 -0.60
C ASP A 110 10.14 -10.41 -0.45
N CYS A 111 9.35 -9.48 0.08
CA CYS A 111 7.90 -9.61 0.17
C CYS A 111 7.29 -9.96 -1.19
N ILE A 112 7.52 -9.13 -2.21
CA ILE A 112 6.83 -9.32 -3.50
C ILE A 112 7.28 -10.58 -4.25
N ARG A 113 8.54 -11.02 -4.05
CA ARG A 113 9.02 -12.29 -4.63
C ARG A 113 8.33 -13.49 -4.01
N LYS A 114 8.08 -13.47 -2.70
CA LYS A 114 7.33 -14.53 -1.99
C LYS A 114 5.88 -14.56 -2.46
N GLU A 115 5.21 -13.41 -2.48
CA GLU A 115 3.80 -13.31 -2.90
C GLU A 115 3.60 -13.74 -4.36
N LEU A 116 4.51 -13.35 -5.27
CA LEU A 116 4.47 -13.81 -6.67
C LEU A 116 4.55 -15.35 -6.78
N SER A 117 5.38 -15.97 -5.95
CA SER A 117 5.54 -17.43 -5.92
C SER A 117 4.34 -18.11 -5.27
N GLU A 118 3.80 -17.56 -4.20
CA GLU A 118 2.70 -18.16 -3.43
C GLU A 118 1.37 -18.05 -4.16
N GLU A 119 1.04 -16.88 -4.70
CA GLU A 119 -0.30 -16.63 -5.27
C GLU A 119 -0.39 -17.00 -6.76
N ALA A 120 0.69 -16.80 -7.52
CA ALA A 120 0.69 -17.03 -8.97
C ALA A 120 1.55 -18.21 -9.42
N HIS A 121 2.24 -18.90 -8.50
CA HIS A 121 3.17 -19.99 -8.81
C HIS A 121 4.26 -19.56 -9.81
N LEU A 122 4.71 -18.31 -9.69
CA LEU A 122 5.71 -17.70 -10.56
C LEU A 122 6.97 -17.33 -9.78
N HIS A 123 8.14 -17.51 -10.39
CA HIS A 123 9.42 -17.17 -9.79
C HIS A 123 10.40 -16.58 -10.82
N GLU A 124 11.59 -16.21 -10.35
CA GLU A 124 12.62 -15.55 -11.17
C GLU A 124 12.11 -14.23 -11.78
N GLY A 125 12.53 -13.92 -13.01
CA GLY A 125 12.21 -12.69 -13.72
C GLY A 125 12.99 -11.46 -13.23
N THR A 126 13.01 -10.43 -14.09
CA THR A 126 13.60 -9.13 -13.76
C THR A 126 12.58 -8.32 -12.97
N LEU A 127 12.86 -8.09 -11.70
CA LEU A 127 12.05 -7.25 -10.82
C LEU A 127 12.39 -5.78 -11.04
N ILE A 128 11.37 -4.97 -11.26
CA ILE A 128 11.49 -3.53 -11.48
C ILE A 128 10.53 -2.83 -10.52
N LYS A 129 11.06 -1.98 -9.65
CA LYS A 129 10.25 -1.11 -8.80
C LYS A 129 9.70 0.05 -9.62
N LEU A 130 8.40 0.28 -9.56
CA LEU A 130 7.73 1.29 -10.39
C LEU A 130 7.66 2.67 -9.74
N ILE A 131 8.15 2.80 -8.50
CA ILE A 131 8.29 4.07 -7.79
C ILE A 131 9.70 4.18 -7.15
N PRO A 132 10.27 5.39 -7.01
CA PRO A 132 11.58 5.58 -6.36
C PRO A 132 11.61 5.10 -4.91
N ASP A 133 12.80 4.77 -4.39
CA ASP A 133 12.96 4.30 -3.01
C ASP A 133 12.54 5.32 -1.95
N GLN A 134 12.68 6.61 -2.26
CA GLN A 134 12.29 7.70 -1.37
C GLN A 134 10.78 7.94 -1.38
N HIS A 135 10.03 7.35 -2.32
CA HIS A 135 8.59 7.51 -2.38
C HIS A 135 7.93 6.66 -1.28
N PRO A 136 7.03 7.22 -0.44
CA PRO A 136 6.46 6.50 0.69
C PRO A 136 5.49 5.38 0.29
N GLY A 137 5.14 5.28 -0.99
CA GLY A 137 4.11 4.38 -1.52
C GLY A 137 2.80 5.10 -1.84
N ILE A 138 2.02 4.52 -2.73
CA ILE A 138 0.74 5.07 -3.22
C ILE A 138 -0.35 4.73 -2.20
N LEU A 139 -1.13 5.71 -1.76
CA LEU A 139 -2.23 5.46 -0.84
C LEU A 139 -3.32 4.63 -1.51
N GLU A 140 -3.83 3.63 -0.79
CA GLU A 140 -4.98 2.81 -1.23
C GLU A 140 -6.23 3.67 -1.49
N VAL A 141 -6.53 4.56 -0.55
CA VAL A 141 -7.61 5.53 -0.61
C VAL A 141 -7.27 6.72 0.31
N LYS A 142 -7.86 7.88 0.04
CA LYS A 142 -7.53 9.16 0.73
C LYS A 142 -7.61 9.13 2.26
N TRP A 143 -8.45 8.25 2.83
CA TRP A 143 -8.71 8.12 4.27
C TRP A 143 -8.05 6.86 4.87
N CYS A 144 -7.08 6.27 4.16
CA CYS A 144 -6.35 5.10 4.63
C CYS A 144 -4.88 5.43 4.90
N ARG A 145 -4.25 4.64 5.78
CA ARG A 145 -2.80 4.62 6.00
C ARG A 145 -2.10 3.64 5.06
N ASN A 146 -2.85 2.73 4.46
CA ASN A 146 -2.30 1.68 3.63
C ASN A 146 -1.64 2.26 2.40
N ARG A 147 -0.44 1.76 2.13
CA ARG A 147 0.37 2.17 0.98
C ARG A 147 0.78 0.97 0.16
N PHE A 148 0.77 1.16 -1.15
CA PHE A 148 1.21 0.18 -2.12
C PHE A 148 2.52 0.64 -2.78
N SER A 149 3.48 -0.27 -2.83
CA SER A 149 4.65 -0.18 -3.69
C SER A 149 4.46 -1.10 -4.89
N PRO A 150 4.18 -0.56 -6.08
CA PRO A 150 4.02 -1.37 -7.28
C PRO A 150 5.35 -1.81 -7.87
N PHE A 151 5.37 -3.05 -8.35
CA PHE A 151 6.48 -3.69 -9.04
C PHE A 151 6.01 -4.24 -10.39
N LEU A 152 6.96 -4.39 -11.31
CA LEU A 152 6.83 -5.15 -12.54
C LEU A 152 7.81 -6.31 -12.47
N VAL A 153 7.37 -7.51 -12.81
CA VAL A 153 8.29 -8.64 -13.03
C VAL A 153 8.21 -9.04 -14.49
N LEU A 154 9.34 -8.91 -15.19
CA LEU A 154 9.47 -9.31 -16.58
C LEU A 154 9.90 -10.76 -16.68
N ASP A 155 9.17 -11.51 -17.50
CA ASP A 155 9.45 -12.89 -17.88
C ASP A 155 9.65 -13.86 -16.69
N PRO A 156 8.72 -13.90 -15.71
CA PRO A 156 8.78 -14.90 -14.65
C PRO A 156 8.50 -16.30 -15.19
N LYS A 157 8.99 -17.32 -14.47
CA LYS A 157 8.85 -18.74 -14.82
C LYS A 157 7.88 -19.46 -13.88
N VAL A 158 7.21 -20.48 -14.39
CA VAL A 158 6.30 -21.32 -13.61
C VAL A 158 7.10 -22.22 -12.66
N VAL A 159 6.71 -22.24 -11.38
CA VAL A 159 7.27 -23.18 -10.41
C VAL A 159 6.85 -24.60 -10.82
N MET A 160 7.81 -25.44 -11.20
CA MET A 160 7.54 -26.86 -11.46
C MET A 160 7.32 -27.60 -10.14
N VAL A 161 6.06 -27.74 -9.72
CA VAL A 161 5.70 -28.64 -8.63
C VAL A 161 5.85 -30.07 -9.16
N LYS A 162 6.81 -30.83 -8.63
CA LYS A 162 6.83 -32.30 -8.83
C LYS A 162 5.52 -32.83 -8.25
N LYS A 163 4.60 -33.26 -9.11
CA LYS A 163 3.43 -34.01 -8.67
C LYS A 163 3.91 -35.35 -8.10
N THR A 164 4.07 -35.43 -6.79
CA THR A 164 4.08 -36.71 -6.09
C THR A 164 2.63 -37.19 -6.09
N TYR A 165 2.28 -38.04 -7.05
CA TYR A 165 1.01 -38.74 -7.00
C TYR A 165 1.07 -39.67 -5.79
N PHE A 166 0.24 -39.42 -4.78
CA PHE A 166 -0.13 -40.47 -3.85
C PHE A 166 -1.00 -41.44 -4.64
N HIS A 167 -0.45 -42.61 -4.94
CA HIS A 167 -1.29 -43.76 -5.29
C HIS A 167 -2.05 -44.17 -4.02
N GLU A 168 -3.35 -44.42 -4.23
CA GLU A 168 -4.45 -44.72 -3.30
C GLU A 168 -4.09 -45.35 -1.94
#